data_AF-A0A0N5B7U5-F1
#
_entry.id   AF-A0A0N5B7U5-F1
#
_cell.length_a   1.000
_cell.length_b   1.000
_cell.length_c   1.000
_cell.angle_alpha   90.00
_cell.angle_beta   90.00
_cell.angle_gamma   90.00
#
_symmetry.space_group_name_H-M   'P 1'
#
loop_
_entity.id
_entity.type
_entity.pdbx_description
1 polymer ?
#
loop_
_entity_poly.entity_id
_entity_poly.type
_entity_poly.pdbx_seq_one_letter_code
_entity_poly.pdbx_strand_id
1 'polypeptide(L)'
;MTIQYAHDVRDASIWSNIKILLKWKGSVWKDIYKEFIIWAFLFVIIKLLVTFAFNEEQKFTFDKISYAMMKYESFIPLTFMLGFYVTQVFMRWVLIIDNLAFIDSFSIYCTQYISGMDIRSRFIRRSILRFMATSQILVYRDISPKVRKRFPEFASIKNEGYLTDYEHETLVNNARNTLAPWWIPVSWSMKLIIDASKEGRLDNNHFGVQDCLTKIMAFKGSLQQLLVFDWFPIPLAYTQIVSIAVRSYFFFCIVSRQKGMSNEYYDKKNKSLDIYVPVFTVLQFIFYMGWLKLAEKLVNPFGNDDDDLDVDFVLNRNLNAGLGIVDKDLEYKPQIVPDIFYMKLYPQLSDISPLNKYSQ
;
A
#
# COMPACT_ATOMS: atom_id res chain seq x y z
N MET A 1 -6.03 9.27 -0.16
CA MET A 1 -5.48 9.00 1.17
C MET A 1 -5.98 7.69 1.73
N THR A 2 -5.02 6.81 2.01
CA THR A 2 -5.16 5.53 2.71
C THR A 2 -5.95 5.69 4.01
N ILE A 3 -6.75 4.70 4.40
CA ILE A 3 -7.68 4.86 5.53
C ILE A 3 -6.91 4.82 6.85
N GLN A 4 -6.90 5.95 7.55
CA GLN A 4 -6.33 6.04 8.88
C GLN A 4 -7.36 5.59 9.92
N TYR A 5 -7.04 4.54 10.66
CA TYR A 5 -7.86 4.05 11.78
C TYR A 5 -7.07 3.81 13.06
N ALA A 6 -5.76 4.10 13.08
CA ALA A 6 -4.89 3.90 14.24
C ALA A 6 -5.41 4.59 15.52
N HIS A 7 -5.99 5.79 15.38
CA HIS A 7 -6.60 6.51 16.50
C HIS A 7 -7.84 5.78 17.07
N ASP A 8 -8.61 5.09 16.23
CA ASP A 8 -9.81 4.37 16.65
C ASP A 8 -9.48 3.09 17.44
N VAL A 9 -8.25 2.58 17.31
CA VAL A 9 -7.76 1.35 17.96
C VAL A 9 -6.67 1.60 18.99
N ARG A 10 -6.49 2.86 19.39
CA ARG A 10 -5.45 3.26 20.35
C ARG A 10 -5.56 2.47 21.65
N ASP A 11 -6.78 2.27 22.14
CA ASP A 11 -7.05 1.53 23.36
C ASP A 11 -7.63 0.14 23.02
N ALA A 12 -7.17 -0.88 23.75
CA ALA A 12 -7.63 -2.26 23.63
C ALA A 12 -9.03 -2.45 24.26
N SER A 13 -10.04 -1.86 23.64
CA SER A 13 -11.44 -1.86 24.06
C SER A 13 -12.28 -2.76 23.15
N ILE A 14 -13.33 -3.38 23.70
CA ILE A 14 -14.33 -4.09 22.88
C ILE A 14 -15.01 -3.12 21.89
N TRP A 15 -15.22 -1.87 22.32
CA TRP A 15 -15.86 -0.85 21.50
C TRP A 15 -14.99 -0.37 20.35
N SER A 16 -13.66 -0.35 20.50
CA SER A 16 -12.77 0.01 19.39
C SER A 16 -12.88 -1.02 18.26
N ASN A 17 -12.92 -2.32 18.59
CA ASN A 17 -13.12 -3.38 17.60
C ASN A 17 -14.47 -3.29 16.87
N ILE A 18 -15.57 -3.05 17.59
CA ILE A 18 -16.90 -2.88 16.98
C ILE A 18 -16.90 -1.69 16.02
N LYS A 19 -16.26 -0.56 16.41
CA LYS A 19 -16.18 0.64 15.57
C LYS A 19 -15.45 0.36 14.25
N ILE A 20 -14.39 -0.46 14.25
CA ILE A 20 -13.70 -0.88 13.02
C ILE A 20 -14.63 -1.72 12.15
N LEU A 21 -15.29 -2.72 12.73
CA LEU A 21 -16.16 -3.65 12.01
C LEU A 21 -17.32 -2.92 11.31
N LEU A 22 -17.77 -1.77 11.81
CA LEU A 22 -18.85 -1.00 11.20
C LEU A 22 -18.41 -0.03 10.09
N LYS A 23 -17.10 0.08 9.79
CA LYS A 23 -16.64 0.94 8.70
C LYS A 23 -16.99 0.35 7.33
N TRP A 24 -17.38 1.20 6.37
CA TRP A 24 -17.67 0.80 4.99
C TRP A 24 -16.51 1.03 4.03
N LYS A 25 -15.90 2.22 4.07
CA LYS A 25 -14.79 2.55 3.16
C LYS A 25 -13.59 1.65 3.48
N GLY A 26 -12.98 1.06 2.45
CA GLY A 26 -11.85 0.12 2.56
C GLY A 26 -12.07 -1.10 3.43
N SER A 27 -13.32 -1.42 3.80
CA SER A 27 -13.60 -2.58 4.62
C SER A 27 -13.87 -3.83 3.79
N VAL A 28 -13.74 -4.98 4.46
CA VAL A 28 -14.07 -6.30 3.89
C VAL A 28 -15.49 -6.31 3.30
N TRP A 29 -16.44 -5.59 3.91
CA TRP A 29 -17.83 -5.52 3.44
C TRP A 29 -17.92 -4.94 2.03
N LYS A 30 -17.23 -3.81 1.77
CA LYS A 30 -17.20 -3.18 0.44
C LYS A 30 -16.51 -4.05 -0.60
N ASP A 31 -15.64 -4.98 -0.18
CA ASP A 31 -14.88 -5.80 -1.11
C ASP A 31 -15.64 -7.03 -1.56
N ILE A 32 -16.43 -7.63 -0.66
CA ILE A 32 -17.14 -8.87 -0.93
C ILE A 32 -18.60 -8.67 -1.35
N TYR A 33 -19.24 -7.51 -1.09
CA TYR A 33 -20.70 -7.39 -1.21
C TYR A 33 -21.24 -7.79 -2.60
N LYS A 34 -20.54 -7.47 -3.70
CA LYS A 34 -20.99 -7.83 -5.04
C LYS A 34 -20.99 -9.33 -5.25
N GLU A 35 -19.88 -9.99 -4.91
CA GLU A 35 -19.74 -11.44 -5.03
C GLU A 35 -20.68 -12.17 -4.05
N PHE A 36 -20.86 -11.62 -2.85
CA PHE A 36 -21.78 -12.13 -1.86
C PHE A 36 -23.24 -12.06 -2.33
N ILE A 37 -23.68 -10.94 -2.90
CA ILE A 37 -25.04 -10.78 -3.43
C ILE A 37 -25.28 -11.79 -4.56
N ILE A 38 -24.33 -11.96 -5.48
CA ILE A 38 -24.44 -12.95 -6.56
C ILE A 38 -24.54 -14.37 -5.99
N TRP A 39 -23.67 -14.71 -5.04
CA TRP A 39 -23.66 -16.02 -4.40
C TRP A 39 -24.96 -16.30 -3.64
N ALA A 40 -25.43 -15.35 -2.83
CA ALA A 40 -26.67 -15.46 -2.08
C ALA A 40 -27.90 -15.57 -2.98
N PHE A 41 -27.92 -14.79 -4.08
CA PHE A 41 -28.98 -14.85 -5.07
C PHE A 41 -29.06 -16.22 -5.74
N LEU A 42 -27.92 -16.77 -6.18
CA LEU A 42 -27.86 -18.11 -6.76
C LEU A 42 -28.25 -19.19 -5.74
N PHE A 43 -27.81 -19.06 -4.49
CA PHE A 43 -28.17 -19.97 -3.41
C PHE A 43 -29.70 -20.02 -3.19
N VAL A 44 -30.34 -18.85 -3.16
CA VAL A 44 -31.80 -18.74 -3.01
C VAL A 44 -32.52 -19.28 -4.24
N ILE A 45 -32.06 -18.99 -5.46
CA ILE A 45 -32.65 -19.53 -6.69
C ILE A 45 -32.65 -21.06 -6.68
N ILE A 46 -31.50 -21.68 -6.40
CA ILE A 46 -31.42 -23.15 -6.36
C ILE A 46 -32.36 -23.70 -5.30
N LYS A 47 -32.41 -23.08 -4.11
CA LYS A 47 -33.36 -23.48 -3.06
C LYS A 47 -34.81 -23.42 -3.56
N LEU A 48 -35.23 -22.32 -4.19
CA LEU A 48 -36.59 -22.15 -4.71
C LEU A 48 -36.92 -23.15 -5.82
N LEU A 49 -35.99 -23.40 -6.75
CA LEU A 49 -36.16 -24.40 -7.81
C LEU A 49 -36.37 -25.79 -7.23
N VAL A 50 -35.53 -26.20 -6.27
CA VAL A 50 -35.65 -27.53 -5.63
C VAL A 50 -36.93 -27.62 -4.79
N THR A 51 -37.36 -26.55 -4.12
CA THR A 51 -38.59 -26.56 -3.32
C THR A 51 -39.85 -26.64 -4.18
N PHE A 52 -39.95 -25.79 -5.21
CA PHE A 52 -41.21 -25.55 -5.93
C PHE A 52 -41.30 -26.22 -7.30
N ALA A 53 -40.18 -26.46 -7.98
CA ALA A 53 -40.18 -27.01 -9.33
C ALA A 53 -39.87 -28.52 -9.38
N PHE A 54 -39.09 -29.04 -8.44
CA PHE A 54 -38.67 -30.45 -8.47
C PHE A 54 -39.74 -31.39 -7.91
N ASN A 55 -39.91 -32.55 -8.55
CA ASN A 55 -40.68 -33.67 -8.00
C ASN A 55 -39.84 -34.46 -6.96
N GLU A 56 -40.46 -35.41 -6.25
CA GLU A 56 -39.79 -36.14 -5.16
C GLU A 56 -38.58 -36.97 -5.61
N GLU A 57 -38.62 -37.57 -6.80
CA GLU A 57 -37.48 -38.30 -7.37
C GLU A 57 -36.31 -37.38 -7.71
N GLN A 58 -36.60 -36.19 -8.26
CA GLN A 58 -35.60 -35.17 -8.55
C GLN A 58 -34.99 -34.58 -7.28
N LYS A 59 -35.79 -34.34 -6.24
CA LYS A 59 -35.29 -33.90 -4.92
C LYS A 59 -34.36 -34.94 -4.30
N PHE A 60 -34.73 -36.22 -4.37
CA PHE A 60 -33.87 -37.30 -3.88
C PHE A 60 -32.54 -37.38 -4.65
N THR A 61 -32.59 -37.23 -5.98
CA THR A 61 -31.38 -37.19 -6.80
C THR A 61 -30.51 -35.98 -6.48
N PHE A 62 -31.13 -34.81 -6.28
CA PHE A 62 -30.45 -33.59 -5.86
C PHE A 62 -29.77 -33.74 -4.51
N ASP A 63 -30.45 -34.31 -3.51
CA ASP A 63 -29.90 -34.54 -2.18
C ASP A 63 -28.69 -35.50 -2.22
N LYS A 64 -28.73 -36.55 -3.06
CA LYS A 64 -27.57 -37.41 -3.30
C LYS A 64 -26.37 -36.63 -3.84
N ILE A 65 -26.61 -35.76 -4.84
CA ILE A 65 -25.55 -34.93 -5.43
C ILE A 65 -25.00 -33.94 -4.39
N SER A 66 -25.87 -33.25 -3.66
CA SER A 66 -25.52 -32.30 -2.60
C SER A 66 -24.66 -32.97 -1.53
N TYR A 67 -25.08 -34.13 -1.02
CA TYR A 67 -24.35 -34.89 -0.01
C TYR A 67 -23.00 -35.40 -0.53
N ALA A 68 -22.96 -35.87 -1.78
CA ALA A 68 -21.71 -36.27 -2.42
C ALA A 68 -20.72 -35.09 -2.52
N MET A 69 -21.17 -33.92 -2.98
CA MET A 69 -20.34 -32.71 -3.05
C MET A 69 -19.85 -32.29 -1.66
N MET A 70 -20.72 -32.31 -0.64
CA MET A 70 -20.37 -31.98 0.74
C MET A 70 -19.24 -32.88 1.27
N LYS A 71 -19.21 -34.16 0.90
CA LYS A 71 -18.14 -35.10 1.29
C LYS A 71 -16.78 -34.73 0.69
N TYR A 72 -16.76 -34.17 -0.52
CA TYR A 72 -15.52 -33.77 -1.21
C TYR A 72 -15.04 -32.35 -0.87
N GLU A 73 -15.81 -31.55 -0.13
CA GLU A 73 -15.42 -30.19 0.27
C GLU A 73 -14.13 -30.16 1.11
N SER A 74 -13.89 -31.18 1.94
CA SER A 74 -12.68 -31.27 2.78
C SER A 74 -11.40 -31.53 1.99
N PHE A 75 -11.51 -31.85 0.69
CA PHE A 75 -10.36 -32.14 -0.17
C PHE A 75 -9.58 -30.87 -0.56
N ILE A 76 -10.19 -29.69 -0.50
CA ILE A 76 -9.54 -28.42 -0.87
C ILE A 76 -8.97 -27.76 0.40
N PRO A 77 -7.63 -27.74 0.62
CA PRO A 77 -7.03 -27.14 1.81
C PRO A 77 -6.96 -25.61 1.68
N LEU A 78 -8.13 -24.95 1.68
CA LEU A 78 -8.25 -23.50 1.44
C LEU A 78 -7.40 -22.66 2.41
N THR A 79 -7.47 -22.96 3.71
CA THR A 79 -6.77 -22.20 4.74
C THR A 79 -5.26 -22.20 4.52
N PHE A 80 -4.70 -23.34 4.12
CA PHE A 80 -3.27 -23.47 3.85
C PHE A 80 -2.90 -22.66 2.62
N MET A 81 -3.54 -22.91 1.47
CA MET A 81 -3.21 -22.21 0.21
C MET A 81 -3.36 -20.70 0.33
N LEU A 82 -4.45 -20.25 0.95
CA LEU A 82 -4.74 -18.83 1.14
C LEU A 82 -3.79 -18.18 2.15
N GLY A 83 -3.46 -18.88 3.24
CA GLY A 83 -2.50 -18.40 4.24
C GLY A 83 -1.12 -18.14 3.67
N PHE A 84 -0.57 -19.07 2.88
CA PHE A 84 0.73 -18.86 2.22
C PHE A 84 0.66 -17.71 1.22
N TYR A 85 -0.38 -17.67 0.38
CA TYR A 85 -0.52 -16.64 -0.63
C TYR A 85 -0.63 -15.23 -0.03
N VAL A 86 -1.54 -15.04 0.94
CA VAL A 86 -1.75 -13.74 1.59
C VAL A 86 -0.49 -13.30 2.33
N THR A 87 0.22 -14.21 2.99
CA THR A 87 1.47 -13.89 3.67
C THR A 87 2.53 -13.36 2.69
N GLN A 88 2.70 -14.02 1.54
CA GLN A 88 3.65 -13.57 0.51
C GLN A 88 3.27 -12.19 -0.06
N VAL A 89 1.98 -11.98 -0.36
CA VAL A 89 1.46 -10.69 -0.81
C VAL A 89 1.71 -9.60 0.23
N PHE A 90 1.41 -9.87 1.50
CA PHE A 90 1.59 -8.92 2.59
C PHE A 90 3.06 -8.55 2.81
N MET A 91 3.96 -9.53 2.81
CA MET A 91 5.41 -9.27 2.94
C MET A 91 5.93 -8.39 1.81
N ARG A 92 5.46 -8.63 0.58
CA ARG A 92 5.79 -7.79 -0.57
C ARG A 92 5.23 -6.37 -0.42
N TRP A 93 3.99 -6.23 0.07
CA TRP A 93 3.39 -4.94 0.35
C TRP A 93 4.21 -4.14 1.38
N VAL A 94 4.68 -4.76 2.47
CA VAL A 94 5.57 -4.11 3.45
C VAL A 94 6.85 -3.60 2.78
N LEU A 95 7.49 -4.42 1.94
CA LEU A 95 8.69 -4.00 1.22
C LEU A 95 8.44 -2.85 0.25
N ILE A 96 7.24 -2.75 -0.34
CA ILE A 96 6.86 -1.58 -1.15
C ILE A 96 6.78 -0.32 -0.27
N ILE A 97 6.17 -0.39 0.92
CA ILE A 97 6.10 0.73 1.88
C ILE A 97 7.50 1.21 2.26
N ASP A 98 8.39 0.29 2.60
CA ASP A 98 9.77 0.60 3.00
C ASP A 98 10.57 1.31 1.90
N ASN A 99 10.13 1.17 0.64
CA ASN A 99 10.82 1.70 -0.54
C ASN A 99 10.10 2.89 -1.19
N LEU A 100 9.14 3.53 -0.52
CA LEU A 100 8.47 4.75 -1.02
C LEU A 100 9.43 5.94 -1.29
N ALA A 101 10.68 5.85 -0.82
CA ALA A 101 11.76 6.81 -1.08
C ALA A 101 11.42 8.22 -0.60
N PHE A 102 11.77 8.51 0.66
CA PHE A 102 11.66 9.85 1.25
C PHE A 102 12.94 10.65 1.03
N ILE A 103 12.79 11.92 0.69
CA ILE A 103 13.85 12.81 0.18
C ILE A 103 14.78 13.36 1.30
N ASP A 104 14.37 13.24 2.56
CA ASP A 104 14.96 13.91 3.74
C ASP A 104 16.44 13.61 3.89
N SER A 105 16.80 12.32 3.87
CA SER A 105 18.15 11.86 4.17
C SER A 105 19.20 12.47 3.24
N PHE A 106 19.02 12.38 1.91
CA PHE A 106 20.00 12.98 1.00
C PHE A 106 19.94 14.51 1.04
N SER A 107 18.77 15.11 1.29
CA SER A 107 18.60 16.57 1.34
C SER A 107 19.37 17.16 2.52
N ILE A 108 19.29 16.54 3.70
CA ILE A 108 20.04 16.95 4.89
C ILE A 108 21.54 16.86 4.59
N TYR A 109 22.00 15.73 4.07
CA TYR A 109 23.41 15.53 3.74
C TYR A 109 23.93 16.56 2.72
N CYS A 110 23.21 16.75 1.61
CA CYS A 110 23.59 17.74 0.60
C CYS A 110 23.60 19.16 1.17
N THR A 111 22.71 19.47 2.12
CA THR A 111 22.66 20.79 2.77
C THR A 111 23.82 21.02 3.71
N GLN A 112 24.18 20.03 4.53
CA GLN A 112 25.27 20.14 5.48
C GLN A 112 26.63 20.21 4.78
N TYR A 113 26.83 19.44 3.71
CA TYR A 113 28.10 19.43 2.99
C TYR A 113 28.24 20.57 1.98
N ILE A 114 27.16 21.03 1.35
CA ILE A 114 27.19 22.18 0.42
C ILE A 114 26.79 23.43 1.22
N SER A 115 27.65 23.88 2.12
CA SER A 115 27.34 24.88 3.16
C SER A 115 27.34 26.34 2.69
N GLY A 116 27.78 26.62 1.45
CA GLY A 116 27.82 27.97 0.92
C GLY A 116 26.44 28.67 0.95
N MET A 117 26.41 29.91 1.43
CA MET A 117 25.19 30.73 1.51
C MET A 117 24.95 31.58 0.27
N ASP A 118 25.92 31.62 -0.64
CA ASP A 118 25.81 32.34 -1.89
C ASP A 118 24.81 31.69 -2.86
N ILE A 119 24.37 32.46 -3.84
CA ILE A 119 23.30 32.06 -4.74
C ILE A 119 23.64 30.81 -5.56
N ARG A 120 24.93 30.59 -5.88
CA ARG A 120 25.36 29.40 -6.62
C ARG A 120 25.20 28.14 -5.78
N SER A 121 25.66 28.15 -4.53
CA SER A 121 25.49 27.01 -3.60
C SER A 121 24.01 26.70 -3.35
N ARG A 122 23.18 27.75 -3.17
CA ARG A 122 21.72 27.63 -3.08
C ARG A 122 21.11 26.95 -4.31
N PHE A 123 21.49 27.38 -5.51
CA PHE A 123 20.99 26.79 -6.75
C PHE A 123 21.46 25.36 -6.97
N ILE A 124 22.67 25.00 -6.55
CA ILE A 124 23.18 23.63 -6.58
C ILE A 124 22.29 22.73 -5.70
N ARG A 125 22.09 23.08 -4.42
CA ARG A 125 21.26 22.28 -3.51
C ARG A 125 19.83 22.11 -4.02
N ARG A 126 19.20 23.22 -4.45
CA ARG A 126 17.83 23.19 -5.01
C ARG A 126 17.75 22.37 -6.30
N SER A 127 18.76 22.40 -7.16
CA SER A 127 18.76 21.63 -8.41
C SER A 127 18.95 20.14 -8.16
N ILE A 128 19.85 19.74 -7.24
CA ILE A 128 19.98 18.35 -6.79
C ILE A 128 18.63 17.81 -6.32
N LEU A 129 17.94 18.56 -5.45
CA LEU A 129 16.61 18.21 -4.96
C LEU A 129 15.61 18.02 -6.12
N ARG A 130 15.48 19.01 -7.01
CA ARG A 130 14.56 18.96 -8.16
C ARG A 130 14.83 17.77 -9.06
N PHE A 131 16.09 17.43 -9.30
CA PHE A 131 16.47 16.28 -10.13
C PHE A 131 16.11 14.96 -9.48
N MET A 132 16.35 14.80 -8.18
CA MET A 132 15.95 13.60 -7.45
C MET A 132 14.42 13.46 -7.38
N ALA A 133 13.69 14.56 -7.17
CA ALA A 133 12.23 14.56 -7.22
C ALA A 133 11.70 14.26 -8.64
N THR A 134 12.36 14.75 -9.69
CA THR A 134 12.03 14.40 -11.08
C THR A 134 12.22 12.91 -11.32
N SER A 135 13.34 12.31 -10.86
CA SER A 135 13.56 10.87 -10.95
C SER A 135 12.46 10.08 -10.24
N GLN A 136 12.04 10.52 -9.05
CA GLN A 136 10.90 9.95 -8.34
C GLN A 136 9.62 10.01 -9.18
N ILE A 137 9.27 11.16 -9.76
CA ILE A 137 8.08 11.28 -10.62
C ILE A 137 8.16 10.34 -11.82
N LEU A 138 9.32 10.25 -12.47
CA LEU A 138 9.49 9.37 -13.63
C LEU A 138 9.22 7.91 -13.27
N VAL A 139 9.70 7.43 -12.12
CA VAL A 139 9.43 6.08 -11.60
C VAL A 139 7.95 5.91 -11.23
N TYR A 140 7.42 6.83 -10.44
CA TYR A 140 6.05 6.73 -9.93
C TYR A 140 5.00 6.82 -11.04
N ARG A 141 5.30 7.54 -12.12
CA ARG A 141 4.45 7.60 -13.32
C ARG A 141 4.34 6.26 -14.03
N ASP A 142 5.37 5.42 -13.96
CA ASP A 142 5.38 4.12 -14.64
C ASP A 142 4.62 3.07 -13.82
N ILE A 143 4.61 3.17 -12.49
CA ILE A 143 3.97 2.20 -11.58
C ILE A 143 2.58 2.62 -11.07
N SER A 144 2.24 3.91 -11.10
CA SER A 144 0.96 4.43 -10.57
C SER A 144 0.11 5.13 -11.63
N PRO A 145 -1.10 4.63 -11.93
CA PRO A 145 -2.03 5.30 -12.84
C PRO A 145 -2.44 6.70 -12.38
N LYS A 146 -2.47 6.97 -11.07
CA LYS A 146 -2.79 8.30 -10.51
C LYS A 146 -1.72 9.32 -10.91
N VAL A 147 -0.44 8.95 -10.74
CA VAL A 147 0.69 9.80 -11.14
C VAL A 147 0.77 9.91 -12.66
N ARG A 148 0.47 8.84 -13.41
CA ARG A 148 0.38 8.90 -14.88
C ARG A 148 -0.65 9.90 -15.37
N LYS A 149 -1.78 10.02 -14.69
CA LYS A 149 -2.81 11.01 -15.02
C LYS A 149 -2.36 12.44 -14.69
N ARG A 150 -1.63 12.64 -13.58
CA ARG A 150 -1.12 13.96 -13.18
C ARG A 150 0.05 14.42 -14.05
N PHE A 151 0.94 13.52 -14.42
CA PHE A 151 2.13 13.78 -15.24
C PHE A 151 2.13 12.90 -16.50
N PRO A 152 1.22 13.14 -17.46
CA PRO A 152 1.11 12.30 -18.65
C PRO A 152 2.35 12.39 -19.55
N GLU A 153 2.94 13.58 -19.66
CA GLU A 153 4.08 13.87 -20.52
C GLU A 153 5.23 14.50 -19.73
N PHE A 154 6.44 14.52 -20.30
CA PHE A 154 7.58 15.20 -19.67
C PHE A 154 7.35 16.71 -19.59
N ALA A 155 6.58 17.27 -20.53
CA ALA A 155 6.18 18.67 -20.50
C ALA A 155 5.37 19.02 -19.24
N SER A 156 4.52 18.09 -18.74
CA SER A 156 3.76 18.29 -17.50
C SER A 156 4.69 18.44 -16.29
N ILE A 157 5.80 17.68 -16.25
CA ILE A 157 6.81 17.77 -15.19
C ILE A 157 7.48 19.15 -15.21
N LYS A 158 7.77 19.67 -16.40
CA LYS A 158 8.30 21.02 -16.59
C LYS A 158 7.31 22.10 -16.14
N ASN A 159 6.05 22.00 -16.56
CA ASN A 159 5.01 22.98 -16.26
C ASN A 159 4.75 23.10 -14.74
N GLU A 160 4.95 22.01 -14.00
CA GLU A 160 4.87 21.97 -12.53
C GLU A 160 6.14 22.48 -11.84
N GLY A 161 7.14 22.96 -12.59
CA GLY A 161 8.34 23.63 -12.07
C GLY A 161 9.48 22.71 -11.62
N TYR A 162 9.43 21.41 -11.94
CA TYR A 162 10.52 20.48 -11.59
C TYR A 162 11.73 20.67 -12.50
N LEU A 163 11.51 21.05 -13.75
CA LEU A 163 12.54 21.20 -14.79
C LEU A 163 12.49 22.59 -15.40
N THR A 164 13.64 23.13 -15.77
CA THR A 164 13.74 24.27 -16.67
C THR A 164 13.49 23.84 -18.13
N ASP A 165 13.31 24.79 -19.04
CA ASP A 165 13.14 24.48 -20.47
C ASP A 165 14.33 23.69 -21.04
N TYR A 166 15.55 24.11 -20.72
CA TYR A 166 16.78 23.42 -21.17
C TYR A 166 16.91 22.01 -20.59
N GLU A 167 16.63 21.84 -19.29
CA GLU A 167 16.67 20.53 -18.64
C GLU A 167 15.60 19.59 -19.24
N HIS A 168 14.40 20.10 -19.53
CA HIS A 168 13.33 19.35 -20.18
C HIS A 168 13.74 18.88 -21.58
N GLU A 169 14.26 19.77 -22.44
CA GLU A 169 14.72 19.40 -23.79
C GLU A 169 15.81 18.33 -23.73
N THR A 170 16.77 18.50 -22.83
CA THR A 170 17.86 17.53 -22.61
C THR A 170 17.32 16.18 -22.14
N LEU A 171 16.35 16.17 -21.22
CA LEU A 171 15.71 14.95 -20.74
C LEU A 171 14.99 14.23 -21.88
N VAL A 172 14.18 14.95 -22.67
CA VAL A 172 13.42 14.37 -23.80
C VAL A 172 14.37 13.76 -24.83
N ASN A 173 15.44 14.46 -25.21
CA ASN A 173 16.39 13.97 -26.20
C ASN A 173 17.11 12.71 -25.73
N ASN A 174 17.58 12.69 -24.47
CA ASN A 174 18.29 11.53 -23.92
C ASN A 174 17.36 10.35 -23.63
N ALA A 175 16.12 10.61 -23.22
CA ALA A 175 15.13 9.58 -22.94
C ALA A 175 14.75 8.76 -24.17
N ARG A 176 14.90 9.30 -25.39
CA ARG A 176 14.70 8.53 -26.64
C ARG A 176 15.65 7.35 -26.77
N ASN A 177 16.79 7.40 -26.09
CA ASN A 177 17.86 6.40 -26.19
C ASN A 177 17.83 5.38 -25.02
N THR A 178 16.81 5.40 -24.16
CA THR A 178 16.74 4.50 -23.00
C THR A 178 15.32 4.15 -22.63
N LEU A 179 15.12 2.91 -22.16
CA LEU A 179 13.85 2.45 -21.60
C LEU A 179 13.63 2.92 -20.16
N ALA A 180 14.65 3.52 -19.53
CA ALA A 180 14.67 3.84 -18.10
C ALA A 180 15.09 5.30 -17.84
N PRO A 181 14.35 6.32 -18.33
CA PRO A 181 14.81 7.71 -18.28
C PRO A 181 15.02 8.28 -16.87
N TRP A 182 14.50 7.62 -15.82
CA TRP A 182 14.64 8.03 -14.42
C TRP A 182 16.10 8.12 -13.93
N TRP A 183 17.07 7.44 -14.56
CA TRP A 183 18.48 7.53 -14.15
C TRP A 183 19.13 8.85 -14.58
N ILE A 184 18.56 9.52 -15.61
CA ILE A 184 19.14 10.73 -16.21
C ILE A 184 19.22 11.87 -15.18
N PRO A 185 18.14 12.25 -14.47
CA PRO A 185 18.22 13.26 -13.42
C PRO A 185 19.13 12.86 -12.25
N VAL A 186 19.21 11.57 -11.91
CA VAL A 186 20.13 11.09 -10.87
C VAL A 186 21.58 11.31 -11.29
N SER A 187 21.92 11.06 -12.56
CA SER A 187 23.26 11.38 -13.07
C SER A 187 23.56 12.88 -12.99
N TRP A 188 22.58 13.74 -13.28
CA TRP A 188 22.74 15.19 -13.18
C TRP A 188 22.98 15.66 -11.75
N SER A 189 22.26 15.12 -10.76
CA SER A 189 22.47 15.45 -9.35
C SER A 189 23.85 15.03 -8.87
N MET A 190 24.32 13.84 -9.26
CA MET A 190 25.67 13.37 -8.95
C MET A 190 26.75 14.27 -9.56
N LYS A 191 26.57 14.71 -10.81
CA LYS A 191 27.49 15.66 -11.47
C LYS A 191 27.55 17.00 -10.73
N LEU A 192 26.41 17.53 -10.29
CA LEU A 192 26.37 18.78 -9.52
C LEU A 192 27.14 18.68 -8.19
N ILE A 193 27.11 17.53 -7.51
CA ILE A 193 27.93 17.33 -6.30
C ILE A 193 29.42 17.37 -6.63
N ILE A 194 29.82 16.68 -7.70
CA ILE A 194 31.23 16.64 -8.13
C ILE A 194 31.70 18.05 -8.53
N ASP A 195 30.89 18.80 -9.27
CA ASP A 195 31.23 20.15 -9.70
C ASP A 195 31.25 21.13 -8.53
N ALA A 196 30.34 21.00 -7.57
CA ALA A 196 30.37 21.76 -6.33
C ALA A 196 31.68 21.52 -5.54
N SER A 197 32.22 20.30 -5.55
CA SER A 197 33.52 20.00 -4.93
C SER A 197 34.68 20.68 -5.67
N LYS A 198 34.67 20.64 -7.02
CA LYS A 198 35.68 21.35 -7.84
C LYS A 198 35.61 22.87 -7.66
N GLU A 199 34.42 23.41 -7.43
CA GLU A 199 34.19 24.83 -7.12
C GLU A 199 34.57 25.20 -5.69
N GLY A 200 35.04 24.25 -4.85
CA GLY A 200 35.41 24.51 -3.45
C GLY A 200 34.23 24.79 -2.53
N ARG A 201 33.03 24.28 -2.88
CA ARG A 201 31.77 24.52 -2.15
C ARG A 201 31.33 23.35 -1.27
N LEU A 202 32.04 22.22 -1.33
CA LEU A 202 31.81 21.10 -0.43
C LEU A 202 32.77 21.14 0.74
N ASP A 203 32.20 21.14 1.94
CA ASP A 203 32.94 20.90 3.17
C ASP A 203 33.49 19.47 3.18
N ASN A 204 34.67 19.29 3.75
CA ASN A 204 35.36 17.99 3.85
C ASN A 204 35.61 17.28 2.50
N ASN A 205 35.72 18.04 1.40
CA ASN A 205 36.17 17.61 0.06
C ASN A 205 35.67 16.20 -0.33
N HIS A 206 36.59 15.22 -0.40
CA HIS A 206 36.29 13.86 -0.85
C HIS A 206 35.26 13.12 0.00
N PHE A 207 35.28 13.32 1.33
CA PHE A 207 34.34 12.65 2.23
C PHE A 207 32.92 13.19 2.05
N GLY A 208 32.77 14.51 1.90
CA GLY A 208 31.47 15.13 1.64
C GLY A 208 30.85 14.68 0.31
N VAL A 209 31.68 14.53 -0.73
CA VAL A 209 31.23 13.98 -2.03
C VAL A 209 30.75 12.54 -1.85
N GLN A 210 31.55 11.67 -1.23
CA GLN A 210 31.20 10.26 -1.06
C GLN A 210 29.91 10.07 -0.26
N ASP A 211 29.73 10.84 0.82
CA ASP A 211 28.54 10.77 1.65
C ASP A 211 27.27 11.22 0.90
N CYS A 212 27.34 12.36 0.19
CA CYS A 212 26.21 12.85 -0.60
C CYS A 212 25.83 11.86 -1.71
N LEU A 213 26.82 11.32 -2.43
CA LEU A 213 26.58 10.34 -3.49
C LEU A 213 25.98 9.05 -2.92
N THR A 214 26.48 8.56 -1.78
CA THR A 214 25.92 7.37 -1.10
C THR A 214 24.44 7.57 -0.77
N LYS A 215 24.06 8.72 -0.22
CA LYS A 215 22.65 8.98 0.13
C LYS A 215 21.75 9.16 -1.09
N ILE A 216 22.24 9.79 -2.15
CA ILE A 216 21.52 9.87 -3.44
C ILE A 216 21.30 8.48 -4.03
N MET A 217 22.33 7.63 -4.00
CA MET A 217 22.24 6.27 -4.51
C MET A 217 21.31 5.39 -3.68
N ALA A 218 21.25 5.58 -2.36
CA ALA A 218 20.29 4.90 -1.50
C ALA A 218 18.85 5.27 -1.88
N PHE A 219 18.55 6.56 -2.08
CA PHE A 219 17.23 7.01 -2.53
C PHE A 219 16.87 6.42 -3.90
N LYS A 220 17.80 6.46 -4.86
CA LYS A 220 17.62 5.81 -6.17
C LYS A 220 17.41 4.30 -6.04
N GLY A 221 18.09 3.64 -5.10
CA GLY A 221 17.94 2.23 -4.80
C GLY A 221 16.51 1.87 -4.38
N SER A 222 15.91 2.66 -3.49
CA SER A 222 14.51 2.50 -3.11
C SER A 222 13.56 2.64 -4.29
N LEU A 223 13.75 3.67 -5.13
CA LEU A 223 12.93 3.84 -6.34
C LEU A 223 13.09 2.67 -7.32
N GLN A 224 14.31 2.16 -7.50
CA GLN A 224 14.56 0.99 -8.33
C GLN A 224 13.83 -0.24 -7.78
N GLN A 225 13.81 -0.43 -6.47
CA GLN A 225 13.12 -1.57 -5.86
C GLN A 225 11.62 -1.55 -6.16
N LEU A 226 10.99 -0.37 -6.21
CA LEU A 226 9.60 -0.23 -6.63
C LEU A 226 9.38 -0.68 -8.08
N LEU A 227 10.28 -0.32 -9.01
CA LEU A 227 10.22 -0.80 -10.40
C LEU A 227 10.40 -2.31 -10.50
N VAL A 228 11.32 -2.88 -9.72
CA VAL A 228 11.53 -4.34 -9.69
C VAL A 228 10.26 -5.04 -9.24
N PHE A 229 9.55 -4.50 -8.25
CA PHE A 229 8.25 -5.03 -7.89
C PHE A 229 7.28 -4.92 -9.06
N ASP A 230 7.10 -3.76 -9.69
CA ASP A 230 6.18 -3.63 -10.82
C ASP A 230 6.49 -4.60 -11.99
N TRP A 231 7.77 -4.72 -12.38
CA TRP A 231 8.20 -5.58 -13.47
C TRP A 231 8.05 -7.07 -13.18
N PHE A 232 8.24 -7.48 -11.92
CA PHE A 232 8.20 -8.87 -11.49
C PHE A 232 7.12 -9.06 -10.41
N PRO A 233 5.84 -9.10 -10.81
CA PRO A 233 4.74 -9.40 -9.89
C PRO A 233 4.77 -10.87 -9.43
N ILE A 234 3.91 -11.20 -8.46
CA ILE A 234 3.70 -12.58 -8.04
C ILE A 234 3.26 -13.41 -9.25
N PRO A 235 3.81 -14.63 -9.47
CA PRO A 235 3.48 -15.43 -10.64
C PRO A 235 1.97 -15.58 -10.85
N LEU A 236 1.52 -15.28 -12.06
CA LEU A 236 0.10 -15.28 -12.42
C LEU A 236 -0.59 -16.61 -12.05
N ALA A 237 0.07 -17.74 -12.34
CA ALA A 237 -0.45 -19.07 -12.03
C ALA A 237 -0.74 -19.26 -10.54
N TYR A 238 0.05 -18.65 -9.65
CA TYR A 238 -0.18 -18.75 -8.21
C TYR A 238 -1.45 -17.99 -7.81
N THR A 239 -1.60 -16.74 -8.26
CA THR A 239 -2.82 -15.96 -8.07
C THR A 239 -4.05 -16.67 -8.66
N GLN A 240 -3.92 -17.28 -9.84
CA GLN A 240 -5.00 -18.03 -10.48
C GLN A 240 -5.43 -19.25 -9.66
N ILE A 241 -4.49 -20.10 -9.23
CA ILE A 241 -4.80 -21.32 -8.47
C ILE A 241 -5.54 -20.99 -7.17
N VAL A 242 -5.08 -19.99 -6.42
CA VAL A 242 -5.70 -19.60 -5.14
C VAL A 242 -7.09 -19.01 -5.38
N SER A 243 -7.22 -18.13 -6.38
CA SER A 243 -8.49 -17.54 -6.78
C SER A 243 -9.52 -18.60 -7.21
N ILE A 244 -9.11 -19.55 -8.05
CA ILE A 244 -9.95 -20.65 -8.51
C ILE A 244 -10.35 -21.54 -7.34
N ALA A 245 -9.43 -21.88 -6.44
CA ALA A 245 -9.72 -22.75 -5.31
C ALA A 245 -10.83 -22.17 -4.41
N VAL A 246 -10.71 -20.89 -4.01
CA VAL A 246 -11.69 -20.23 -3.15
C VAL A 246 -13.03 -20.03 -3.86
N ARG A 247 -13.02 -19.53 -5.10
CA ARG A 247 -14.27 -19.26 -5.85
C ARG A 247 -15.00 -20.55 -6.22
N SER A 248 -14.28 -21.60 -6.62
CA SER A 248 -14.88 -22.90 -6.94
C SER A 248 -15.44 -23.57 -5.70
N TYR A 249 -14.77 -23.45 -4.55
CA TYR A 249 -15.30 -23.92 -3.28
C TYR A 249 -16.68 -23.31 -2.99
N PHE A 250 -16.80 -21.98 -3.05
CA PHE A 250 -18.09 -21.33 -2.80
C PHE A 250 -19.13 -21.58 -3.89
N PHE A 251 -18.70 -21.80 -5.14
CA PHE A 251 -19.59 -22.24 -6.21
C PHE A 251 -20.23 -23.60 -5.90
N PHE A 252 -19.44 -24.58 -5.44
CA PHE A 252 -19.99 -25.88 -5.03
C PHE A 252 -20.84 -25.77 -3.75
N CYS A 253 -20.50 -24.88 -2.82
CA CYS A 253 -21.32 -24.60 -1.64
C CYS A 253 -22.74 -24.12 -1.97
N ILE A 254 -23.00 -23.60 -3.18
CA ILE A 254 -24.36 -23.24 -3.61
C ILE A 254 -25.27 -24.48 -3.63
N VAL A 255 -24.72 -25.65 -3.97
CA VAL A 255 -25.45 -26.92 -4.06
C VAL A 255 -25.28 -27.77 -2.80
N SER A 256 -24.03 -28.00 -2.35
CA SER A 256 -23.73 -28.92 -1.25
C SER A 256 -24.25 -28.47 0.12
N ARG A 257 -24.50 -27.17 0.31
CA ARG A 257 -25.03 -26.60 1.57
C ARG A 257 -26.55 -26.41 1.55
N GLN A 258 -27.22 -26.91 0.51
CA GLN A 258 -28.68 -27.04 0.50
C GLN A 258 -29.07 -28.21 1.42
N LYS A 259 -29.81 -27.93 2.49
CA LYS A 259 -30.29 -28.96 3.44
C LYS A 259 -31.26 -29.93 2.77
N GLY A 260 -31.20 -31.21 3.15
CA GLY A 260 -31.94 -32.32 2.56
C GLY A 260 -33.43 -32.05 2.38
N MET A 261 -33.88 -32.04 1.14
CA MET A 261 -35.23 -31.62 0.72
C MET A 261 -36.19 -32.78 0.49
N SER A 262 -35.68 -34.00 0.34
CA SER A 262 -36.44 -35.24 0.19
C SER A 262 -36.74 -35.89 1.54
N ASN A 263 -37.83 -36.64 1.64
CA ASN A 263 -38.25 -37.30 2.90
C ASN A 263 -37.20 -38.26 3.50
N GLU A 264 -36.29 -38.82 2.70
CA GLU A 264 -35.22 -39.72 3.17
C GLU A 264 -34.00 -38.98 3.75
N TYR A 265 -33.66 -37.81 3.19
CA TYR A 265 -32.56 -36.97 3.67
C TYR A 265 -33.03 -35.84 4.61
N TYR A 266 -34.34 -35.67 4.76
CA TYR A 266 -34.94 -34.81 5.76
C TYR A 266 -34.68 -35.41 7.14
N ASP A 267 -33.65 -34.91 7.80
CA ASP A 267 -33.19 -35.41 9.09
C ASP A 267 -34.28 -35.26 10.16
N LYS A 268 -35.04 -36.34 10.40
CA LYS A 268 -36.08 -36.39 11.45
C LYS A 268 -35.50 -36.23 12.86
N LYS A 269 -34.19 -36.45 13.06
CA LYS A 269 -33.50 -36.32 14.36
C LYS A 269 -32.90 -34.93 14.60
N ASN A 270 -32.36 -34.26 13.57
CA ASN A 270 -31.91 -32.86 13.66
C ASN A 270 -32.97 -31.89 13.11
N LYS A 271 -34.16 -31.89 13.71
CA LYS A 271 -35.21 -30.88 13.52
C LYS A 271 -34.78 -29.45 13.90
N SER A 272 -33.55 -29.25 14.37
CA SER A 272 -33.26 -28.21 15.35
C SER A 272 -32.90 -26.85 14.79
N LEU A 273 -32.85 -26.62 13.48
CA LEU A 273 -32.86 -25.27 12.89
C LEU A 273 -32.91 -25.40 11.37
N ASP A 274 -34.10 -25.44 10.77
CA ASP A 274 -34.26 -25.21 9.33
C ASP A 274 -34.09 -23.71 9.05
N ILE A 275 -32.87 -23.19 9.30
CA ILE A 275 -32.52 -21.83 8.93
C ILE A 275 -32.55 -21.78 7.41
N TYR A 276 -33.53 -21.07 6.86
CA TYR A 276 -33.64 -20.74 5.43
C TYR A 276 -32.36 -20.08 4.89
N VAL A 277 -31.58 -19.45 5.78
CA VAL A 277 -30.30 -18.81 5.48
C VAL A 277 -29.15 -19.66 6.03
N PRO A 278 -28.14 -20.02 5.21
CA PRO A 278 -27.00 -20.82 5.65
C PRO A 278 -25.97 -19.96 6.42
N VAL A 279 -26.30 -19.57 7.67
CA VAL A 279 -25.53 -18.59 8.47
C VAL A 279 -24.03 -18.93 8.56
N PHE A 280 -23.66 -20.18 8.83
CA PHE A 280 -22.26 -20.58 8.93
C PHE A 280 -21.52 -20.54 7.58
N THR A 281 -22.20 -20.86 6.49
CA THR A 281 -21.63 -20.74 5.13
C THR A 281 -21.44 -19.28 4.75
N VAL A 282 -22.36 -18.40 5.16
CA VAL A 282 -22.21 -16.94 5.00
C VAL A 282 -20.98 -16.44 5.78
N LEU A 283 -20.79 -16.88 7.03
CA LEU A 283 -19.60 -16.53 7.81
C LEU A 283 -18.31 -17.03 7.15
N GLN A 284 -18.30 -18.28 6.66
CA GLN A 284 -17.17 -18.83 5.91
C GLN A 284 -16.89 -18.01 4.65
N PHE A 285 -17.92 -17.60 3.91
CA PHE A 285 -17.79 -16.74 2.75
C PHE A 285 -17.10 -15.43 3.11
N ILE A 286 -17.58 -14.74 4.16
CA ILE A 286 -16.99 -13.49 4.63
C ILE A 286 -15.50 -13.68 4.95
N PHE A 287 -15.12 -14.74 5.67
CA PHE A 287 -13.73 -14.97 6.04
C PHE A 287 -12.84 -15.33 4.85
N TYR A 288 -13.19 -16.34 4.04
CA TYR A 288 -12.31 -16.80 2.96
C TYR A 288 -12.31 -15.86 1.75
N MET A 289 -13.47 -15.34 1.32
CA MET A 289 -13.52 -14.35 0.25
C MET A 289 -12.93 -13.02 0.70
N GLY A 290 -13.19 -12.59 1.94
CA GLY A 290 -12.58 -11.39 2.51
C GLY A 290 -11.06 -11.49 2.58
N TRP A 291 -10.54 -12.64 2.99
CA TRP A 291 -9.09 -12.87 3.06
C TRP A 291 -8.44 -12.95 1.68
N LEU A 292 -9.12 -13.53 0.68
CA LEU A 292 -8.70 -13.46 -0.72
C LEU A 292 -8.71 -12.03 -1.26
N LYS A 293 -9.78 -11.26 -1.00
CA LYS A 293 -9.91 -9.87 -1.43
C LYS A 293 -8.84 -8.96 -0.84
N LEU A 294 -8.48 -9.19 0.43
CA LEU A 294 -7.36 -8.51 1.05
C LEU A 294 -6.07 -8.70 0.24
N ALA A 295 -5.76 -9.94 -0.16
CA ALA A 295 -4.61 -10.20 -1.01
C ALA A 295 -4.75 -9.55 -2.40
N GLU A 296 -5.90 -9.67 -3.06
CA GLU A 296 -6.15 -9.07 -4.39
C GLU A 296 -5.85 -7.55 -4.41
N LYS A 297 -6.23 -6.83 -3.35
CA LYS A 297 -5.92 -5.40 -3.19
C LYS A 297 -4.43 -5.13 -2.96
N LEU A 298 -3.81 -5.88 -2.06
CA LEU A 298 -2.42 -5.63 -1.66
C LEU A 298 -1.40 -6.00 -2.76
N VAL A 299 -1.80 -6.80 -3.76
CA VAL A 299 -0.93 -7.17 -4.90
C VAL A 299 -0.43 -5.94 -5.65
N ASN A 300 -1.28 -4.91 -5.84
CA ASN A 300 -0.89 -3.65 -6.47
C ASN A 300 -1.38 -2.44 -5.65
N PRO A 301 -0.56 -1.94 -4.71
CA PRO A 301 -0.96 -0.85 -3.83
C PRO A 301 -0.86 0.55 -4.48
N PHE A 302 -0.52 0.64 -5.76
CA PHE A 302 -0.40 1.91 -6.51
C PHE A 302 -1.63 2.24 -7.37
N GLY A 303 -2.71 1.46 -7.24
CA GLY A 303 -3.94 1.55 -8.01
C GLY A 303 -4.90 2.67 -7.58
N ASN A 304 -6.20 2.38 -7.65
CA ASN A 304 -7.29 3.30 -7.31
C ASN A 304 -8.22 2.79 -6.19
N ASP A 305 -7.85 1.73 -5.49
CA ASP A 305 -8.61 1.24 -4.35
C ASP A 305 -8.56 2.23 -3.17
N ASP A 306 -9.53 2.12 -2.26
CA ASP A 306 -9.67 3.05 -1.13
C ASP A 306 -8.42 3.09 -0.23
N ASP A 307 -7.74 1.96 -0.09
CA ASP A 307 -6.57 1.76 0.78
C ASP A 307 -5.24 1.72 0.02
N ASP A 308 -5.25 2.03 -1.27
CA ASP A 308 -4.01 2.21 -2.01
C ASP A 308 -3.21 3.38 -1.46
N LEU A 309 -1.91 3.37 -1.75
CA LEU A 309 -0.96 4.35 -1.22
C LEU A 309 -1.29 5.74 -1.75
N ASP A 310 -1.20 6.72 -0.85
CA ASP A 310 -1.32 8.13 -1.23
C ASP A 310 0.00 8.65 -1.80
N VAL A 311 0.23 8.28 -3.06
CA VAL A 311 1.42 8.68 -3.80
C VAL A 311 1.50 10.20 -3.98
N ASP A 312 0.37 10.86 -4.21
CA ASP A 312 0.33 12.31 -4.35
C ASP A 312 0.79 13.01 -3.07
N PHE A 313 0.38 12.50 -1.91
CA PHE A 313 0.92 12.94 -0.63
C PHE A 313 2.44 12.76 -0.58
N VAL A 314 2.98 11.58 -0.94
CA VAL A 314 4.43 11.33 -0.91
C VAL A 314 5.19 12.33 -1.78
N LEU A 315 4.77 12.53 -3.04
CA LEU A 315 5.40 13.47 -3.98
C LEU A 315 5.36 14.92 -3.46
N ASN A 316 4.19 15.40 -3.04
CA ASN A 316 4.01 16.77 -2.58
C ASN A 316 4.77 17.02 -1.27
N ARG A 317 4.72 16.07 -0.34
CA ARG A 317 5.45 16.14 0.93
C ARG A 317 6.95 16.15 0.69
N ASN A 318 7.45 15.28 -0.19
CA ASN A 318 8.88 15.21 -0.50
C ASN A 318 9.41 16.50 -1.12
N LEU A 319 8.70 17.08 -2.08
CA LEU A 319 9.10 18.36 -2.67
C LEU A 319 9.09 19.48 -1.62
N ASN A 320 8.00 19.60 -0.84
CA ASN A 320 7.85 20.68 0.14
C ASN A 320 8.89 20.57 1.28
N ALA A 321 8.97 19.40 1.93
CA ALA A 321 9.94 19.17 3.00
C ALA A 321 11.38 19.31 2.49
N GLY A 322 11.66 18.75 1.31
CA GLY A 322 12.95 18.87 0.65
C GLY A 322 13.38 20.31 0.40
N LEU A 323 12.48 21.14 -0.16
CA LEU A 323 12.74 22.56 -0.38
C LEU A 323 12.92 23.32 0.93
N GLY A 324 12.21 22.92 1.99
CA GLY A 324 12.44 23.43 3.33
C GLY A 324 13.86 23.13 3.82
N ILE A 325 14.28 21.86 3.74
CA ILE A 325 15.60 21.41 4.20
C ILE A 325 16.73 22.10 3.46
N VAL A 326 16.66 22.21 2.13
CA VAL A 326 17.79 22.69 1.32
C VAL A 326 17.91 24.21 1.24
N ASP A 327 16.95 24.95 1.81
CA ASP A 327 16.80 26.38 1.56
C ASP A 327 16.37 27.25 2.76
N LYS A 328 15.61 26.72 3.71
CA LYS A 328 15.11 27.53 4.85
C LYS A 328 16.10 27.52 6.02
N ASP A 329 16.25 28.69 6.64
CA ASP A 329 16.97 28.92 7.91
C ASP A 329 18.40 28.35 7.97
N LEU A 330 19.09 28.28 6.82
CA LEU A 330 20.44 27.72 6.74
C LEU A 330 21.51 28.55 7.47
N GLU A 331 21.24 29.84 7.69
CA GLU A 331 22.15 30.75 8.42
C GLU A 331 22.13 30.50 9.93
N TYR A 332 21.08 29.85 10.43
CA TYR A 332 20.92 29.63 11.85
C TYR A 332 21.99 28.66 12.37
N LYS A 333 22.80 29.15 13.30
CA LYS A 333 23.76 28.35 14.06
C LYS A 333 23.25 28.23 15.50
N PRO A 334 22.97 27.01 16.00
CA PRO A 334 22.53 26.84 17.37
C PRO A 334 23.61 27.34 18.34
N GLN A 335 23.20 28.14 19.33
CA GLN A 335 24.11 28.57 20.40
C GLN A 335 24.31 27.42 21.39
N ILE A 336 25.56 27.14 21.75
CA ILE A 336 25.90 26.14 22.75
C ILE A 336 25.77 26.80 24.12
N VAL A 337 24.68 26.48 24.82
CA VAL A 337 24.39 26.96 26.18
C VAL A 337 24.04 25.78 27.09
N PRO A 338 24.28 25.87 28.41
CA PRO A 338 23.88 24.83 29.34
C PRO A 338 22.37 24.58 29.26
N ASP A 339 21.98 23.34 29.01
CA ASP A 339 20.58 22.93 29.09
C ASP A 339 20.10 22.81 30.55
N ILE A 340 18.79 22.68 30.74
CA ILE A 340 18.14 22.60 32.06
C ILE A 340 18.51 21.35 32.87
N PHE A 341 19.25 20.41 32.28
CA PHE A 341 19.69 19.14 32.86
C PHE A 341 21.19 19.10 33.16
N TYR A 342 21.98 20.06 32.68
CA TYR A 342 23.45 20.03 32.80
C TYR A 342 23.98 19.82 34.24
N MET A 343 23.27 20.33 35.26
CA MET A 343 23.63 20.13 36.68
C MET A 343 22.76 19.10 37.42
N LYS A 344 21.85 18.40 36.74
CA LYS A 344 20.93 17.43 37.36
C LYS A 344 21.47 16.01 37.17
N LEU A 345 21.90 15.37 38.26
CA LEU A 345 22.38 13.98 38.25
C LEU A 345 21.31 12.98 37.78
N TYR A 346 20.04 13.24 38.11
CA TYR A 346 18.88 12.46 37.68
C TYR A 346 17.72 13.42 37.34
N PRO A 347 17.61 13.90 36.09
CA PRO A 347 16.56 14.84 35.72
C PRO A 347 15.18 14.16 35.75
N GLN A 348 14.31 14.59 36.65
CA GLN A 348 12.89 14.21 36.64
C GLN A 348 12.14 15.11 35.66
N LEU A 349 11.42 14.49 34.72
CA LEU A 349 10.45 15.20 33.88
C LEU A 349 9.28 15.61 34.78
N SER A 350 8.74 16.82 34.58
CA SER A 350 7.53 17.24 35.29
C SER A 350 6.40 16.28 34.97
N ASP A 351 5.82 15.62 35.98
CA ASP A 351 4.62 14.82 35.82
C ASP A 351 3.50 15.71 35.30
N ILE A 352 3.08 15.49 34.05
CA ILE A 352 1.86 16.08 33.52
C ILE A 352 0.72 15.26 34.12
N SER A 353 0.34 15.55 35.37
CA SER A 353 -0.91 15.03 35.94
C SER A 353 -2.08 15.65 35.17
N PRO A 354 -2.94 14.88 34.49
CA PRO A 354 -4.06 15.44 33.74
C PRO A 354 -5.25 15.70 34.69
N LEU A 355 -5.10 16.55 35.71
CA LEU A 355 -6.16 16.90 36.66
C LEU A 355 -5.91 18.29 37.25
N ASN A 356 -6.59 19.31 36.70
CA ASN A 356 -7.05 20.56 37.37
C ASN A 356 -7.53 21.60 36.35
N LYS A 357 -8.50 21.24 35.49
CA LYS A 357 -9.24 22.23 34.67
C LYS A 357 -10.74 22.28 34.95
N TYR A 358 -11.20 21.65 36.02
CA TYR A 358 -12.59 21.73 36.50
C TYR A 358 -12.62 21.90 38.02
N SER A 359 -12.15 23.06 38.49
CA SER A 359 -12.50 23.59 39.82
C SER A 359 -11.98 25.02 39.94
N GLN A 360 -12.70 25.95 39.32
CA GLN A 360 -12.97 27.29 39.85
C GLN A 360 -14.13 27.91 39.09
#